data_AF-A0A9P4LY10-F1
#
_entry.id   AF-A0A9P4LY10-F1
#
_cell.length_a   1.000
_cell.length_b   1.000
_cell.length_c   1.000
_cell.angle_alpha   90.00
_cell.angle_beta   90.00
_cell.angle_gamma   90.00
#
_symmetry.space_group_name_H-M   'P 1'
#
loop_
_entity.id
_entity.type
_entity.pdbx_description
1 polymer ?
#
loop_
_entity_poly.entity_id
_entity_poly.type
_entity_poly.pdbx_seq_one_letter_code
_entity_poly.pdbx_strand_id
1 'polypeptide(L)'
;MADEPIYNHSHRAFLQVFLARSVLTFEEAQPILAAIISAKDGEYSSRHILPADITPADLTTYISTLNTELSPLDLEIRSSTIQSAKPSEPSEKVYALVNTVSDDLTQLATTHSPDDIAFVKRLLDAMFETYNTRSAEVCAVREAQALNLAKVRRESGVGGVNGDGATQGGQGSSLTMVQAQEVLGRLVEEGWFEKSRGDYYSLSARALMELRGWLVDVYNEEGEDGEKRIKFCEACGDIVTVGQRCSDRDCICRLHNHCLQRFFRAHPDHKCPRCKTHWDGDRFVGEKAARAQPPRNSAASARPSAPTSRRTTTTTLVDDEVDEQDGEGQEEGEDEEE
;
A
#
# COMPACT_ATOMS: atom_id res chain seq x y z
N MET A 1 21.02 38.63 32.25
CA MET A 1 20.90 37.25 31.75
C MET A 1 21.03 37.34 30.25
N ALA A 2 21.86 36.50 29.62
CA ALA A 2 21.87 36.41 28.17
C ALA A 2 20.59 35.69 27.72
N ASP A 3 20.05 36.08 26.56
CA ASP A 3 18.92 35.38 25.96
C ASP A 3 19.44 34.01 25.49
N GLU A 4 18.92 32.91 26.05
CA GLU A 4 19.37 31.57 25.65
C GLU A 4 18.83 31.28 24.23
N PRO A 5 19.67 30.84 23.28
CA PRO A 5 19.18 30.51 21.95
C PRO A 5 18.09 29.42 22.03
N ILE A 6 17.01 29.64 21.28
CA ILE A 6 15.83 28.75 21.22
C ILE A 6 16.29 27.31 20.94
N TYR A 7 17.22 27.15 19.98
CA TYR A 7 17.97 25.92 19.77
C TYR A 7 19.19 25.82 20.70
N ASN A 8 19.23 24.75 21.50
CA ASN A 8 20.22 24.53 22.55
C ASN A 8 20.57 23.03 22.71
N HIS A 9 21.35 22.68 23.74
CA HIS A 9 21.84 21.31 23.93
C HIS A 9 20.76 20.25 24.15
N SER A 10 19.58 20.61 24.70
CA SER A 10 18.48 19.66 24.89
C SER A 10 17.91 19.17 23.55
N HIS A 11 17.76 20.09 22.58
CA HIS A 11 17.34 19.78 21.22
C HIS A 11 18.37 18.89 20.51
N ARG A 12 19.68 19.19 20.67
CA ARG A 12 20.77 18.37 20.12
C ARG A 12 20.77 16.95 20.68
N ALA A 13 20.52 16.78 21.98
CA ALA A 13 20.36 15.47 22.59
C ALA A 13 19.12 14.72 22.06
N PHE A 14 18.01 15.41 21.83
CA PHE A 14 16.80 14.78 21.27
C PHE A 14 16.98 14.37 19.80
N LEU A 15 17.69 15.17 19.00
CA LEU A 15 18.07 14.80 17.63
C LEU A 15 18.97 13.55 17.58
N GLN A 16 19.89 13.38 18.54
CA GLN A 16 20.71 12.16 18.64
C GLN A 16 19.85 10.91 18.85
N VAL A 17 18.67 11.02 19.46
CA VAL A 17 17.74 9.89 19.59
C VAL A 17 17.10 9.53 18.25
N PHE A 18 16.71 10.51 17.43
CA PHE A 18 16.23 10.27 16.05
C PHE A 18 17.32 9.74 15.10
N LEU A 19 18.61 9.96 15.41
CA LEU A 19 19.72 9.34 14.68
C LEU A 19 20.03 7.91 15.18
N ALA A 20 19.70 7.60 16.43
CA ALA A 20 19.87 6.27 17.03
C ALA A 20 18.64 5.35 16.90
N ARG A 21 17.48 5.91 16.55
CA ARG A 21 16.20 5.20 16.37
C ARG A 21 15.50 5.72 15.12
N SER A 22 15.16 4.81 14.21
CA SER A 22 14.52 5.14 12.93
C SER A 22 13.10 5.71 13.05
N VAL A 23 12.41 5.42 14.16
CA VAL A 23 11.11 6.00 14.54
C VAL A 23 11.03 6.22 16.05
N LEU A 24 10.13 7.10 16.45
CA LEU A 24 9.67 7.27 17.83
C LEU A 24 8.14 7.42 17.86
N THR A 25 7.44 6.79 18.80
CA THR A 25 6.06 7.18 19.15
C THR A 25 6.05 8.30 20.20
N PHE A 26 4.88 8.89 20.48
CA PHE A 26 4.77 9.89 21.56
C PHE A 26 5.08 9.26 22.93
N GLU A 27 4.60 8.04 23.20
CA GLU A 27 4.82 7.35 24.48
C GLU A 27 6.30 7.00 24.70
N GLU A 28 7.05 6.73 23.62
CA GLU A 28 8.51 6.58 23.67
C GLU A 28 9.26 7.91 23.86
N ALA A 29 8.76 9.00 23.25
CA ALA A 29 9.38 10.31 23.35
C ALA A 29 9.19 10.96 24.72
N GLN A 30 8.09 10.70 25.42
CA GLN A 30 7.80 11.25 26.76
C GLN A 30 8.92 11.01 27.80
N PRO A 31 9.37 9.78 28.10
CA PRO A 31 10.44 9.56 29.09
C PRO A 31 11.80 10.10 28.64
N ILE A 32 12.02 10.17 27.32
CA ILE A 32 13.26 10.69 26.72
C ILE A 32 13.33 12.22 26.90
N LEU A 33 12.27 12.94 26.54
CA LEU A 33 12.18 14.38 26.77
C LEU A 33 12.19 14.72 28.27
N ALA A 34 11.48 13.96 29.12
CA ALA A 34 11.51 14.16 30.57
C ALA A 34 12.93 14.05 31.14
N ALA A 35 13.72 13.06 30.70
CA ALA A 35 15.11 12.91 31.11
C ALA A 35 16.02 14.04 30.57
N ILE A 36 15.87 14.40 29.29
CA ILE A 36 16.66 15.46 28.64
C ILE A 36 16.41 16.83 29.29
N ILE A 37 15.14 17.18 29.54
CA ILE A 37 14.79 18.48 30.13
C ILE A 37 15.17 18.49 31.61
N SER A 38 14.99 17.40 32.36
CA SER A 38 15.48 17.30 33.75
C SER A 38 17.00 17.44 33.85
N ALA A 39 17.76 16.96 32.86
CA ALA A 39 19.20 17.13 32.80
C ALA A 39 19.64 18.56 32.46
N LYS A 40 18.82 19.33 31.74
CA LYS A 40 19.02 20.78 31.53
C LYS A 40 18.64 21.57 32.79
N ASP A 41 17.43 21.37 33.27
CA ASP A 41 16.83 22.18 34.33
C ASP A 41 17.43 21.87 35.71
N GLY A 42 18.09 20.72 35.88
CA GLY A 42 18.80 20.33 37.11
C GLY A 42 19.93 21.28 37.54
N GLU A 43 20.37 22.19 36.67
CA GLU A 43 21.31 23.28 37.01
C GLU A 43 20.60 24.44 37.76
N TYR A 44 19.27 24.56 37.67
CA TYR A 44 18.46 25.66 38.23
C TYR A 44 17.25 25.23 39.07
N SER A 45 16.82 23.97 38.98
CA SER A 45 15.59 23.44 39.58
C SER A 45 15.83 22.09 40.25
N SER A 46 15.36 21.93 41.48
CA SER A 46 15.38 20.65 42.20
C SER A 46 14.19 19.74 41.86
N ARG A 47 13.31 20.11 40.92
CA ARG A 47 12.21 19.26 40.45
C ARG A 47 12.63 18.50 39.20
N HIS A 48 12.73 17.18 39.32
CA HIS A 48 12.78 16.30 38.17
C HIS A 48 11.41 16.30 37.45
N ILE A 49 11.42 16.37 36.13
CA ILE A 49 10.24 16.27 35.28
C ILE A 49 9.90 14.79 35.09
N LEU A 50 8.62 14.42 35.18
CA LEU A 50 8.15 13.05 34.97
C LEU A 50 7.72 12.84 33.51
N PRO A 51 7.72 11.60 32.97
CA PRO A 51 7.22 11.33 31.62
C PRO A 51 5.79 11.83 31.41
N ALA A 52 4.96 11.78 32.45
CA ALA A 52 3.57 12.26 32.44
C ALA A 52 3.43 13.80 32.52
N ASP A 53 4.50 14.54 32.86
CA ASP A 53 4.51 16.01 32.78
C ASP A 53 4.71 16.49 31.32
N ILE A 54 5.23 15.63 30.42
CA ILE A 54 5.46 15.95 28.99
C ILE A 54 4.17 15.80 28.18
N THR A 55 3.76 16.87 27.51
CA THR A 55 2.56 16.91 26.66
C THR A 55 2.89 16.81 25.17
N PRO A 56 1.89 16.50 24.30
CA PRO A 56 2.06 16.56 22.85
C PRO A 56 2.44 17.95 22.31
N ALA A 57 2.13 19.03 23.06
CA ALA A 57 2.50 20.39 22.67
C ALA A 57 4.01 20.64 22.86
N ASP A 58 4.60 20.07 23.91
CA ASP A 58 6.03 20.19 24.20
C ASP A 58 6.85 19.46 23.13
N LEU A 59 6.46 18.23 22.76
CA LEU A 59 7.06 17.50 21.64
C LEU A 59 6.92 18.30 20.33
N THR A 60 5.76 18.87 20.06
CA THR A 60 5.52 19.67 18.83
C THR A 60 6.44 20.91 18.79
N THR A 61 6.66 21.55 19.93
CA THR A 61 7.58 22.70 20.05
C THR A 61 9.03 22.27 19.82
N TYR A 62 9.47 21.18 20.45
CA TYR A 62 10.81 20.60 20.24
C TYR A 62 11.07 20.25 18.77
N ILE A 63 10.09 19.63 18.09
CA ILE A 63 10.16 19.32 16.66
C ILE A 63 10.19 20.59 15.81
N SER A 64 9.38 21.61 16.13
CA SER A 64 9.37 22.88 15.38
C SER A 64 10.72 23.61 15.44
N THR A 65 11.38 23.63 16.61
CA THR A 65 12.74 24.18 16.73
C THR A 65 13.73 23.35 15.92
N LEU A 66 13.67 22.01 16.01
CA LEU A 66 14.57 21.13 15.27
C LEU A 66 14.41 21.26 13.76
N ASN A 67 13.20 21.27 13.23
CA ASN A 67 12.96 21.39 11.77
C ASN A 67 13.44 22.74 11.23
N THR A 68 13.43 23.80 12.04
CA THR A 68 14.00 25.11 11.67
C THR A 68 15.52 25.04 11.46
N GLU A 69 16.23 24.26 12.28
CA GLU A 69 17.69 24.09 12.26
C GLU A 69 18.15 22.97 11.30
N LEU A 70 17.27 22.02 11.00
CA LEU A 70 17.51 20.90 10.08
C LEU A 70 17.22 21.25 8.61
N SER A 71 16.33 22.21 8.34
CA SER A 71 15.97 22.62 6.98
C SER A 71 17.16 23.02 6.09
N PRO A 72 18.23 23.68 6.57
CA PRO A 72 19.43 23.97 5.76
C PRO A 72 20.30 22.74 5.42
N LEU A 73 19.94 21.55 5.93
CA LEU A 73 20.56 20.26 5.64
C LEU A 73 19.62 19.35 4.83
N ASP A 74 18.53 19.90 4.31
CA ASP A 74 17.43 19.19 3.64
C ASP A 74 16.79 18.06 4.49
N LEU A 75 16.89 18.16 5.82
CA LEU A 75 16.34 17.21 6.79
C LEU A 75 15.07 17.79 7.47
N GLU A 76 14.10 16.93 7.77
CA GLU A 76 12.87 17.29 8.51
C GLU A 76 12.41 16.14 9.41
N ILE A 77 12.03 16.42 10.66
CA ILE A 77 11.29 15.45 11.50
C ILE A 77 9.81 15.54 11.15
N ARG A 78 9.29 14.52 10.45
CA ARG A 78 7.87 14.39 10.08
C ARG A 78 7.11 13.47 11.03
N SER A 79 5.77 13.57 10.99
CA SER A 79 4.87 12.67 11.73
C SER A 79 3.85 12.03 10.80
N SER A 80 3.63 10.73 10.90
CA SER A 80 2.61 9.99 10.14
C SER A 80 1.87 9.00 11.04
N THR A 81 0.71 8.53 10.58
CA THR A 81 -0.11 7.54 11.29
C THR A 81 0.10 6.16 10.69
N ILE A 82 0.25 5.13 11.54
CA ILE A 82 0.37 3.74 11.10
C ILE A 82 -0.93 3.32 10.38
N GLN A 83 -0.85 3.10 9.06
CA GLN A 83 -2.04 2.89 8.22
C GLN A 83 -2.64 1.49 8.36
N SER A 84 -1.83 0.52 8.78
CA SER A 84 -2.18 -0.88 9.02
C SER A 84 -2.92 -1.12 10.34
N ALA A 85 -2.93 -0.13 11.24
CA ALA A 85 -3.56 -0.21 12.56
C ALA A 85 -5.06 -0.57 12.48
N LYS A 86 -5.57 -1.33 13.46
CA LYS A 86 -6.97 -1.78 13.42
C LYS A 86 -7.90 -0.58 13.67
N PRO A 87 -9.09 -0.51 13.03
CA PRO A 87 -10.07 0.55 13.29
C PRO A 87 -10.61 0.62 14.74
N SER A 88 -10.29 -0.38 15.57
CA SER A 88 -10.59 -0.49 17.00
C SER A 88 -9.46 -0.02 17.92
N GLU A 89 -8.27 0.27 17.36
CA GLU A 89 -7.08 0.69 18.09
C GLU A 89 -6.87 2.21 17.90
N PRO A 90 -6.24 2.90 18.87
CA PRO A 90 -5.97 4.32 18.72
C PRO A 90 -5.05 4.58 17.51
N SER A 91 -5.34 5.67 16.82
CA SER A 91 -4.59 6.16 15.65
C SER A 91 -3.23 6.71 16.07
N GLU A 92 -2.29 5.82 16.42
CA GLU A 92 -0.95 6.19 16.88
C GLU A 92 -0.14 6.91 15.80
N LYS A 93 0.57 7.96 16.23
CA LYS A 93 1.54 8.69 15.42
C LYS A 93 2.95 8.20 15.68
N VAL A 94 3.67 7.89 14.60
CA VAL A 94 5.13 7.78 14.60
C VAL A 94 5.74 9.07 14.09
N TYR A 95 6.90 9.41 14.62
CA TYR A 95 7.76 10.49 14.19
C TYR A 95 9.06 9.90 13.65
N ALA A 96 9.58 10.45 12.55
CA ALA A 96 10.85 10.04 11.96
C ALA A 96 11.61 11.26 11.43
N LEU A 97 12.93 11.23 11.54
CA LEU A 97 13.81 12.12 10.79
C LEU A 97 13.86 11.60 9.34
N VAL A 98 13.47 12.44 8.39
CA VAL A 98 13.53 12.12 6.96
C VAL A 98 14.39 13.13 6.23
N ASN A 99 15.03 12.66 5.16
CA ASN A 99 15.53 13.51 4.09
C ASN A 99 14.34 14.06 3.28
N THR A 100 14.56 15.20 2.61
CA THR A 100 13.55 15.89 1.79
C THR A 100 13.93 15.98 0.31
N VAL A 101 15.13 15.52 -0.08
CA VAL A 101 15.58 15.37 -1.47
C VAL A 101 15.25 13.96 -1.98
N SER A 102 14.60 13.81 -3.13
CA SER A 102 14.05 12.54 -3.68
C SER A 102 15.04 11.39 -4.02
N ASP A 103 16.25 11.33 -3.43
CA ASP A 103 17.24 10.25 -3.65
C ASP A 103 17.26 9.21 -2.50
N ASP A 104 16.12 9.01 -1.84
CA ASP A 104 16.04 8.21 -0.61
C ASP A 104 16.28 6.70 -0.83
N LEU A 105 16.15 6.21 -2.07
CA LEU A 105 16.58 4.85 -2.41
C LEU A 105 18.10 4.66 -2.23
N THR A 106 18.89 5.73 -2.37
CA THR A 106 20.33 5.71 -2.09
C THR A 106 20.61 5.55 -0.59
N GLN A 107 19.70 5.98 0.30
CA GLN A 107 19.85 5.73 1.75
C GLN A 107 19.73 4.24 2.07
N LEU A 108 18.77 3.53 1.47
CA LEU A 108 18.73 2.06 1.50
C LEU A 108 20.04 1.45 0.95
N ALA A 109 20.56 1.99 -0.16
CA ALA A 109 21.79 1.50 -0.80
C ALA A 109 23.08 1.69 0.04
N THR A 110 23.02 2.40 1.17
CA THR A 110 24.16 2.47 2.12
C THR A 110 24.29 1.25 3.01
N THR A 111 23.20 0.48 3.21
CA THR A 111 23.12 -0.64 4.18
C THR A 111 22.80 -1.98 3.53
N HIS A 112 22.28 -1.98 2.31
CA HIS A 112 21.87 -3.17 1.55
C HIS A 112 22.76 -3.40 0.33
N SER A 113 22.88 -4.66 -0.13
CA SER A 113 23.65 -4.96 -1.34
C SER A 113 22.95 -4.46 -2.61
N PRO A 114 23.67 -4.24 -3.74
CA PRO A 114 23.03 -3.87 -5.00
C PRO A 114 21.95 -4.85 -5.48
N ASP A 115 22.08 -6.13 -5.13
CA ASP A 115 21.11 -7.17 -5.45
C ASP A 115 19.86 -7.11 -4.54
N ASP A 116 20.05 -6.77 -3.26
CA ASP A 116 18.97 -6.47 -2.33
C ASP A 116 18.18 -5.22 -2.80
N ILE A 117 18.87 -4.14 -3.20
CA ILE A 117 18.23 -2.93 -3.74
C ILE A 117 17.47 -3.22 -5.04
N ALA A 118 18.07 -4.00 -5.95
CA ALA A 118 17.38 -4.44 -7.16
C ALA A 118 16.15 -5.31 -6.84
N PHE A 119 16.17 -6.07 -5.75
CA PHE A 119 15.00 -6.80 -5.26
C PHE A 119 13.96 -5.88 -4.60
N VAL A 120 14.36 -4.89 -3.80
CA VAL A 120 13.46 -3.86 -3.24
C VAL A 120 12.74 -3.11 -4.35
N LYS A 121 13.43 -2.67 -5.41
CA LYS A 121 12.76 -2.03 -6.55
C LYS A 121 11.71 -2.97 -7.17
N ARG A 122 12.06 -4.25 -7.40
CA ARG A 122 11.10 -5.26 -7.92
C ARG A 122 9.88 -5.47 -7.01
N LEU A 123 10.03 -5.32 -5.69
CA LEU A 123 8.91 -5.34 -4.73
C LEU A 123 8.01 -4.09 -4.88
N LEU A 124 8.60 -2.91 -5.01
CA LEU A 124 7.88 -1.64 -5.15
C LEU A 124 7.15 -1.53 -6.49
N ASP A 125 7.81 -1.92 -7.59
CA ASP A 125 7.21 -2.03 -8.93
C ASP A 125 6.00 -2.98 -8.90
N ALA A 126 6.14 -4.13 -8.22
CA ALA A 126 5.03 -5.05 -8.03
C ALA A 126 3.89 -4.46 -7.17
N MET A 127 4.19 -3.73 -6.09
CA MET A 127 3.18 -3.07 -5.26
C MET A 127 2.38 -2.01 -6.01
N PHE A 128 3.06 -1.13 -6.74
CA PHE A 128 2.47 0.11 -7.27
C PHE A 128 2.06 0.04 -8.74
N GLU A 129 2.66 -0.84 -9.54
CA GLU A 129 2.27 -1.06 -10.94
C GLU A 129 1.46 -2.36 -11.10
N THR A 130 1.97 -3.49 -10.60
CA THR A 130 1.38 -4.81 -10.89
C THR A 130 0.11 -5.10 -10.10
N TYR A 131 0.06 -4.76 -8.81
CA TYR A 131 -1.07 -5.06 -7.92
C TYR A 131 -1.93 -3.85 -7.54
N ASN A 132 -1.58 -2.65 -7.99
CA ASN A 132 -2.32 -1.41 -7.73
C ASN A 132 -2.95 -0.90 -9.04
N THR A 133 -4.15 -1.38 -9.32
CA THR A 133 -4.87 -1.16 -10.59
C THR A 133 -6.20 -0.44 -10.35
N ARG A 134 -6.80 0.15 -11.40
CA ARG A 134 -8.20 0.64 -11.41
C ARG A 134 -9.25 -0.38 -10.93
N SER A 135 -8.91 -1.66 -10.76
CA SER A 135 -9.80 -2.72 -10.28
C SER A 135 -9.62 -3.07 -8.79
N ALA A 136 -8.39 -2.94 -8.27
CA ALA A 136 -8.05 -3.08 -6.85
C ALA A 136 -6.72 -2.37 -6.58
N GLU A 137 -6.72 -1.47 -5.60
CA GLU A 137 -5.56 -0.69 -5.18
C GLU A 137 -4.93 -1.40 -3.96
N VAL A 138 -4.18 -2.48 -4.23
CA VAL A 138 -3.71 -3.38 -3.17
C VAL A 138 -2.52 -2.80 -2.39
N CYS A 139 -1.64 -2.03 -3.04
CA CYS A 139 -0.50 -1.31 -2.44
C CYS A 139 0.39 -2.17 -1.51
N ALA A 140 0.44 -3.48 -1.78
CA ALA A 140 1.07 -4.51 -0.95
C ALA A 140 1.30 -5.79 -1.77
N VAL A 141 2.26 -6.63 -1.38
CA VAL A 141 2.52 -7.95 -1.99
C VAL A 141 2.35 -9.06 -0.97
N ARG A 142 1.81 -10.21 -1.36
CA ARG A 142 1.89 -11.43 -0.53
C ARG A 142 3.31 -11.96 -0.48
N GLU A 143 3.68 -12.66 0.59
CA GLU A 143 4.98 -13.33 0.73
C GLU A 143 5.30 -14.26 -0.46
N ALA A 144 4.36 -15.11 -0.89
CA ALA A 144 4.54 -15.95 -2.06
C ALA A 144 4.69 -15.16 -3.39
N GLN A 145 4.23 -13.90 -3.45
CA GLN A 145 4.49 -13.02 -4.61
C GLN A 145 5.88 -12.38 -4.48
N ALA A 146 6.23 -11.89 -3.29
CA ALA A 146 7.53 -11.31 -2.98
C ALA A 146 8.69 -12.28 -3.27
N LEU A 147 8.61 -13.53 -2.79
CA LEU A 147 9.65 -14.55 -3.00
C LEU A 147 9.82 -14.94 -4.49
N ASN A 148 8.78 -14.79 -5.30
CA ASN A 148 8.87 -15.01 -6.75
C ASN A 148 9.56 -13.86 -7.49
N LEU A 149 9.62 -12.65 -6.90
CA LEU A 149 10.34 -11.49 -7.42
C LEU A 149 11.86 -11.52 -7.09
N ALA A 150 12.31 -12.50 -6.30
CA ALA A 150 13.73 -12.71 -5.99
C ALA A 150 14.60 -12.85 -7.25
N LYS A 151 14.07 -13.53 -8.27
CA LYS A 151 14.74 -13.78 -9.56
C LYS A 151 14.37 -12.72 -10.59
N VAL A 152 15.36 -12.24 -11.33
CA VAL A 152 15.13 -11.41 -12.51
C VAL A 152 14.47 -12.26 -13.59
N ARG A 153 13.20 -11.98 -13.90
CA ARG A 153 12.53 -12.55 -15.06
C ARG A 153 13.18 -11.94 -16.31
N ARG A 154 14.09 -12.68 -16.94
CA ARG A 154 14.49 -12.38 -18.32
C ARG A 154 13.24 -12.35 -19.19
N GLU A 155 13.01 -11.25 -19.88
CA GLU A 155 11.96 -11.20 -20.89
C GLU A 155 12.24 -12.27 -21.94
N SER A 156 11.19 -13.02 -22.28
CA SER A 156 11.28 -14.11 -23.25
C SER A 156 11.26 -13.50 -24.64
N GLY A 157 12.45 -13.19 -25.17
CA GLY A 157 12.63 -12.35 -26.34
C GLY A 157 11.80 -12.77 -27.55
N VAL A 158 10.83 -11.95 -27.90
CA VAL A 158 10.26 -11.85 -29.25
C VAL A 158 10.99 -10.69 -29.93
N GLY A 159 11.72 -10.97 -31.00
CA GLY A 159 12.84 -10.13 -31.43
C GLY A 159 12.48 -8.77 -32.07
N GLY A 160 13.34 -7.77 -31.86
CA GLY A 160 13.15 -6.39 -32.34
C GLY A 160 14.42 -5.52 -32.35
N VAL A 161 15.43 -5.96 -33.12
CA VAL A 161 16.58 -5.21 -33.69
C VAL A 161 16.90 -3.77 -33.19
N ASN A 162 18.10 -3.62 -32.64
CA ASN A 162 18.97 -2.42 -32.56
C ASN A 162 18.37 -1.07 -32.08
N GLY A 163 18.82 -0.63 -30.90
CA GLY A 163 18.85 0.78 -30.52
C GLY A 163 19.92 1.03 -29.44
N ASP A 164 20.98 1.77 -29.75
CA ASP A 164 21.97 2.22 -28.77
C ASP A 164 21.37 3.33 -27.90
N GLY A 165 20.77 2.94 -26.76
CA GLY A 165 20.17 3.82 -25.77
C GLY A 165 20.67 3.47 -24.37
N ALA A 166 21.62 4.24 -23.84
CA ALA A 166 22.28 3.95 -22.56
C ALA A 166 21.42 4.36 -21.35
N THR A 167 20.41 3.58 -21.00
CA THR A 167 19.70 3.68 -19.71
C THR A 167 20.42 2.90 -18.63
N GLN A 168 20.87 3.57 -17.56
CA GLN A 168 21.61 2.96 -16.45
C GLN A 168 20.69 2.19 -15.47
N GLY A 169 20.00 1.16 -15.97
CA GLY A 169 19.28 0.19 -15.14
C GLY A 169 20.20 -0.97 -14.74
N GLY A 170 20.61 -1.03 -13.47
CA GLY A 170 21.56 -2.02 -12.98
C GLY A 170 21.09 -3.47 -13.16
N GLN A 171 21.92 -4.31 -13.79
CA GLN A 171 21.71 -5.76 -13.88
C GLN A 171 22.02 -6.45 -12.54
N GLY A 172 21.22 -6.15 -11.52
CA GLY A 172 21.29 -6.82 -10.22
C GLY A 172 21.11 -8.33 -10.37
N SER A 173 21.89 -9.11 -9.62
CA SER A 173 21.83 -10.56 -9.65
C SER A 173 20.51 -11.08 -9.05
N SER A 174 20.24 -12.36 -9.27
CA SER A 174 19.01 -13.01 -8.81
C SER A 174 19.24 -13.66 -7.45
N LEU A 175 18.59 -13.12 -6.42
CA LEU A 175 18.59 -13.70 -5.08
C LEU A 175 17.98 -15.12 -5.11
N THR A 176 18.48 -16.00 -4.24
CA THR A 176 17.75 -17.23 -3.89
C THR A 176 16.50 -16.89 -3.06
N MET A 177 15.54 -17.81 -2.98
CA MET A 177 14.33 -17.59 -2.17
C MET A 177 14.66 -17.45 -0.67
N VAL A 178 15.75 -18.07 -0.19
CA VAL A 178 16.21 -17.93 1.20
C VAL A 178 16.75 -16.52 1.44
N GLN A 179 17.65 -16.04 0.58
CA GLN A 179 18.15 -14.65 0.66
C GLN A 179 17.02 -13.62 0.54
N ALA A 180 16.04 -13.84 -0.34
CA ALA A 180 14.87 -12.96 -0.45
C ALA A 180 14.01 -12.98 0.83
N GLN A 181 13.86 -14.12 1.51
CA GLN A 181 13.19 -14.22 2.81
C GLN A 181 13.98 -13.47 3.91
N GLU A 182 15.31 -13.58 3.91
CA GLU A 182 16.22 -12.88 4.83
C GLU A 182 16.17 -11.35 4.62
N VAL A 183 16.18 -10.89 3.37
CA VAL A 183 16.03 -9.47 3.01
C VAL A 183 14.67 -8.93 3.43
N LEU A 184 13.57 -9.67 3.18
CA LEU A 184 12.24 -9.29 3.67
C LEU A 184 12.18 -9.22 5.20
N GLY A 185 12.89 -10.09 5.91
CA GLY A 185 13.06 -10.02 7.37
C GLY A 185 13.75 -8.74 7.82
N ARG A 186 14.97 -8.48 7.31
CA ARG A 186 15.74 -7.26 7.62
C ARG A 186 14.96 -5.98 7.33
N LEU A 187 14.27 -5.92 6.20
CA LEU A 187 13.45 -4.77 5.81
C LEU A 187 12.25 -4.50 6.74
N VAL A 188 11.75 -5.53 7.45
CA VAL A 188 10.73 -5.36 8.50
C VAL A 188 11.38 -4.96 9.83
N GLU A 189 12.52 -5.54 10.19
CA GLU A 189 13.28 -5.22 11.41
C GLU A 189 13.83 -3.77 11.41
N GLU A 190 14.29 -3.29 10.26
CA GLU A 190 14.72 -1.89 10.03
C GLU A 190 13.54 -0.89 9.95
N GLY A 191 12.31 -1.40 9.89
CA GLY A 191 11.08 -0.60 9.82
C GLY A 191 10.80 0.03 8.46
N TRP A 192 11.29 -0.54 7.35
CA TRP A 192 10.91 -0.11 5.99
C TRP A 192 9.58 -0.71 5.52
N PHE A 193 9.31 -1.95 5.90
CA PHE A 193 8.07 -2.67 5.57
C PHE A 193 7.37 -3.19 6.83
N GLU A 194 6.07 -3.43 6.72
CA GLU A 194 5.24 -4.07 7.75
C GLU A 194 4.69 -5.38 7.16
N LYS A 195 4.74 -6.49 7.93
CA LYS A 195 4.12 -7.77 7.54
C LYS A 195 2.77 -7.96 8.25
N SER A 196 1.69 -8.08 7.47
CA SER A 196 0.33 -8.31 7.99
C SER A 196 0.10 -9.78 8.39
N ARG A 197 -0.93 -10.02 9.21
CA ARG A 197 -1.43 -11.37 9.54
C ARG A 197 -2.02 -12.15 8.34
N GLY A 198 -2.11 -11.53 7.16
CA GLY A 198 -2.49 -12.16 5.90
C GLY A 198 -1.30 -12.52 5.00
N ASP A 199 -0.08 -12.43 5.55
CA ASP A 199 1.20 -12.55 4.86
C ASP A 199 1.39 -11.55 3.72
N TYR A 200 0.87 -10.32 3.89
CA TYR A 200 1.17 -9.19 3.02
C TYR A 200 2.30 -8.34 3.59
N TYR A 201 3.28 -8.01 2.77
CA TYR A 201 4.23 -6.92 3.01
C TYR A 201 3.66 -5.64 2.40
N SER A 202 3.74 -4.53 3.13
CA SER A 202 3.43 -3.16 2.68
C SER A 202 4.46 -2.19 3.23
N LEU A 203 4.67 -1.03 2.58
CA LEU A 203 5.52 0.02 3.14
C LEU A 203 5.02 0.47 4.51
N SER A 204 5.97 0.72 5.42
CA SER A 204 5.68 1.21 6.77
C SER A 204 5.32 2.69 6.78
N ALA A 205 4.79 3.17 7.91
CA ALA A 205 4.60 4.61 8.11
C ALA A 205 5.92 5.43 8.01
N ARG A 206 7.08 4.84 8.35
CA ARG A 206 8.41 5.45 8.15
C ARG A 206 8.71 5.61 6.66
N ALA A 207 8.69 4.50 5.92
CA ALA A 207 9.06 4.50 4.51
C ALA A 207 8.13 5.37 3.64
N LEU A 208 6.87 5.55 4.05
CA LEU A 208 5.92 6.46 3.38
C LEU A 208 6.14 7.96 3.69
N MET A 209 6.88 8.30 4.76
CA MET A 209 7.35 9.67 5.00
C MET A 209 8.69 9.95 4.31
N GLU A 210 9.58 8.96 4.33
CA GLU A 210 10.95 9.01 3.83
C GLU A 210 10.96 8.98 2.30
N LEU A 211 10.51 7.89 1.68
CA LEU A 211 10.45 7.74 0.21
C LEU A 211 9.33 8.59 -0.46
N ARG A 212 8.77 9.60 0.23
CA ARG A 212 7.56 10.32 -0.23
C ARG A 212 7.75 11.08 -1.53
N GLY A 213 8.94 11.66 -1.75
CA GLY A 213 9.31 12.29 -3.02
C GLY A 213 9.49 11.23 -4.10
N TRP A 214 10.51 10.39 -3.91
CA TRP A 214 10.88 9.30 -4.81
C TRP A 214 9.72 8.43 -5.32
N LEU A 215 8.78 8.02 -4.44
CA LEU A 215 7.59 7.23 -4.84
C LEU A 215 6.67 7.99 -5.79
N VAL A 216 6.52 9.29 -5.60
CA VAL A 216 5.64 10.14 -6.42
C VAL A 216 6.31 10.42 -7.75
N ASP A 217 7.61 10.71 -7.75
CA ASP A 217 8.38 10.96 -8.97
C ASP A 217 8.37 9.68 -9.84
N VAL A 218 8.86 8.55 -9.31
CA VAL A 218 8.99 7.28 -10.07
C VAL A 218 7.66 6.67 -10.52
N TYR A 219 6.57 6.79 -9.76
CA TYR A 219 5.29 6.12 -10.06
C TYR A 219 4.11 7.06 -10.41
N ASN A 220 4.31 8.39 -10.47
CA ASN A 220 3.34 9.35 -11.03
C ASN A 220 3.89 10.27 -12.14
N GLU A 221 5.12 10.05 -12.62
CA GLU A 221 5.59 10.58 -13.91
C GLU A 221 4.66 10.17 -15.08
N GLU A 222 4.76 10.86 -16.23
CA GLU A 222 3.75 10.84 -17.29
C GLU A 222 3.73 9.54 -18.13
N GLY A 223 3.23 8.46 -17.54
CA GLY A 223 2.92 7.21 -18.25
C GLY A 223 1.77 7.37 -19.26
N GLU A 224 1.80 6.56 -20.33
CA GLU A 224 0.90 6.65 -21.50
C GLU A 224 -0.61 6.58 -21.18
N ASP A 225 -1.01 6.02 -20.03
CA ASP A 225 -2.41 5.88 -19.62
C ASP A 225 -2.92 6.98 -18.68
N GLY A 226 -2.04 7.92 -18.29
CA GLY A 226 -2.31 9.03 -17.38
C GLY A 226 -2.65 8.63 -15.93
N GLU A 227 -2.48 7.36 -15.54
CA GLU A 227 -2.96 6.87 -14.24
C GLU A 227 -1.89 6.97 -13.15
N LYS A 228 -2.06 7.97 -12.28
CA LYS A 228 -1.24 8.14 -11.07
C LYS A 228 -1.34 6.91 -10.16
N ARG A 229 -0.25 6.16 -10.02
CA ARG A 229 -0.19 4.95 -9.19
C ARG A 229 -0.25 5.31 -7.71
N ILE A 230 0.44 6.37 -7.27
CA ILE A 230 0.42 6.87 -5.88
C ILE A 230 -0.72 7.87 -5.69
N LYS A 231 -1.65 7.58 -4.76
CA LYS A 231 -2.79 8.44 -4.40
C LYS A 231 -2.59 9.02 -3.00
N PHE A 232 -3.15 10.21 -2.76
CA PHE A 232 -3.10 10.91 -1.48
C PHE A 232 -4.45 10.92 -0.76
N CYS A 233 -4.42 11.11 0.56
CA CYS A 233 -5.59 11.24 1.40
C CYS A 233 -6.18 12.65 1.30
N GLU A 234 -7.45 12.74 0.92
CA GLU A 234 -8.14 14.03 0.76
C GLU A 234 -8.28 14.80 2.09
N ALA A 235 -8.08 14.14 3.24
CA ALA A 235 -8.21 14.74 4.57
C ALA A 235 -6.87 15.10 5.26
N CYS A 236 -5.72 14.59 4.81
CA CYS A 236 -4.42 14.91 5.41
C CYS A 236 -3.26 15.17 4.43
N GLY A 237 -3.39 14.82 3.14
CA GLY A 237 -2.34 15.04 2.13
C GLY A 237 -1.24 13.97 2.05
N ASP A 238 -1.24 12.99 2.95
CA ASP A 238 -0.29 11.87 2.95
C ASP A 238 -0.68 10.77 1.96
N ILE A 239 0.29 9.94 1.57
CA ILE A 239 0.07 8.78 0.68
C ILE A 239 -0.90 7.78 1.33
N VAL A 240 -1.86 7.25 0.58
CA VAL A 240 -2.78 6.19 1.05
C VAL A 240 -2.36 4.83 0.50
N THR A 241 -1.81 3.98 1.36
CA THR A 241 -1.62 2.54 1.08
C THR A 241 -2.71 1.69 1.74
N VAL A 242 -3.35 2.16 2.82
CA VAL A 242 -4.46 1.44 3.49
C VAL A 242 -5.62 2.40 3.83
N GLY A 243 -6.84 2.05 3.41
CA GLY A 243 -8.01 2.90 3.62
C GLY A 243 -9.22 2.51 2.78
N GLN A 244 -9.96 3.53 2.32
CA GLN A 244 -11.06 3.41 1.38
C GLN A 244 -10.91 4.38 0.20
N ARG A 245 -11.56 4.04 -0.91
CA ARG A 245 -11.68 4.87 -2.11
C ARG A 245 -13.13 5.20 -2.41
N CYS A 246 -13.35 6.19 -3.27
CA CYS A 246 -14.69 6.49 -3.76
C CYS A 246 -15.31 5.28 -4.49
N SER A 247 -16.64 5.16 -4.44
CA SER A 247 -17.44 4.22 -5.23
C SER A 247 -17.20 4.39 -6.74
N ASP A 248 -17.16 5.65 -7.18
CA ASP A 248 -16.67 6.06 -8.49
C ASP A 248 -15.20 5.63 -8.68
N ARG A 249 -14.94 4.87 -9.75
CA ARG A 249 -13.63 4.27 -10.04
C ARG A 249 -12.64 5.25 -10.66
N ASP A 250 -13.14 6.24 -11.40
CA ASP A 250 -12.31 7.22 -12.12
C ASP A 250 -12.05 8.47 -11.24
N CYS A 251 -12.82 8.63 -10.15
CA CYS A 251 -12.49 9.58 -9.10
C CYS A 251 -11.22 9.16 -8.32
N ILE A 252 -10.27 10.10 -8.18
CA ILE A 252 -9.01 9.91 -7.43
C ILE A 252 -9.14 10.03 -5.89
N CYS A 253 -10.32 10.34 -5.34
CA CYS A 253 -10.48 10.60 -3.91
C CYS A 253 -10.22 9.34 -3.05
N ARG A 254 -9.25 9.40 -2.13
CA ARG A 254 -8.92 8.35 -1.16
C ARG A 254 -8.93 8.90 0.26
N LEU A 255 -9.22 8.05 1.24
CA LEU A 255 -9.21 8.38 2.67
C LEU A 255 -8.64 7.20 3.48
N HIS A 256 -7.67 7.45 4.37
CA HIS A 256 -7.24 6.45 5.35
C HIS A 256 -8.38 6.07 6.31
N ASN A 257 -8.33 4.88 6.92
CA ASN A 257 -9.35 4.44 7.87
C ASN A 257 -9.57 5.42 9.05
N HIS A 258 -8.48 6.00 9.58
CA HIS A 258 -8.54 6.97 10.69
C HIS A 258 -9.06 8.36 10.24
N CYS A 259 -8.75 8.77 9.00
CA CYS A 259 -9.28 9.99 8.39
C CYS A 259 -10.77 9.87 8.09
N LEU A 260 -11.21 8.73 7.55
CA LEU A 260 -12.59 8.42 7.17
C LEU A 260 -13.59 8.72 8.29
N GLN A 261 -13.28 8.24 9.52
CA GLN A 261 -14.12 8.44 10.70
C GLN A 261 -14.29 9.93 11.05
N ARG A 262 -13.20 10.71 10.97
CA ARG A 262 -13.22 12.15 11.26
C ARG A 262 -13.92 12.94 10.13
N PHE A 263 -13.67 12.55 8.89
CA PHE A 263 -14.18 13.20 7.69
C PHE A 263 -15.71 13.12 7.60
N PHE A 264 -16.29 11.92 7.67
CA PHE A 264 -17.75 11.76 7.57
C PHE A 264 -18.51 12.15 8.85
N ARG A 265 -17.84 12.23 10.01
CA ARG A 265 -18.42 12.89 11.19
C ARG A 265 -18.66 14.39 10.97
N ALA A 266 -17.86 15.04 10.10
CA ALA A 266 -18.08 16.42 9.66
C ALA A 266 -18.98 16.53 8.41
N HIS A 267 -19.04 15.48 7.58
CA HIS A 267 -19.81 15.42 6.34
C HIS A 267 -20.88 14.30 6.40
N PRO A 268 -21.98 14.49 7.15
CA PRO A 268 -22.99 13.45 7.39
C PRO A 268 -23.85 13.10 6.16
N ASP A 269 -23.63 13.75 5.01
CA ASP A 269 -24.30 13.38 3.75
C ASP A 269 -23.60 12.23 3.01
N HIS A 270 -22.47 11.74 3.52
CA HIS A 270 -21.70 10.61 3.00
C HIS A 270 -21.33 10.73 1.51
N LYS A 271 -21.09 11.94 1.01
CA LYS A 271 -20.66 12.17 -0.38
C LYS A 271 -19.15 12.34 -0.51
N CYS A 272 -18.61 11.87 -1.63
CA CYS A 272 -17.25 12.12 -2.05
C CYS A 272 -16.99 13.63 -2.18
N PRO A 273 -15.96 14.22 -1.52
CA PRO A 273 -15.67 15.65 -1.63
C PRO A 273 -15.35 16.09 -3.07
N ARG A 274 -14.75 15.21 -3.88
CA ARG A 274 -14.39 15.49 -5.29
C ARG A 274 -15.61 15.39 -6.22
N CYS A 275 -16.12 14.19 -6.50
CA CYS A 275 -17.16 13.97 -7.53
C CYS A 275 -18.61 13.98 -7.00
N LYS A 276 -18.82 14.16 -5.68
CA LYS A 276 -20.14 14.16 -5.00
C LYS A 276 -20.94 12.84 -5.06
N THR A 277 -20.42 11.80 -5.71
CA THR A 277 -20.95 10.43 -5.63
C THR A 277 -21.06 9.95 -4.17
N HIS A 278 -22.15 9.26 -3.83
CA HIS A 278 -22.33 8.63 -2.52
C HIS A 278 -21.22 7.62 -2.23
N TRP A 279 -20.77 7.54 -0.98
CA TRP A 279 -19.69 6.66 -0.54
C TRP A 279 -20.25 5.37 0.07
N ASP A 280 -20.18 4.25 -0.68
CA ASP A 280 -20.67 2.93 -0.25
C ASP A 280 -19.94 2.36 0.99
N GLY A 281 -18.66 2.68 1.15
CA GLY A 281 -17.80 2.13 2.21
C GLY A 281 -17.32 0.69 1.96
N ASP A 282 -17.59 0.09 0.80
CA ASP A 282 -17.14 -1.27 0.43
C ASP A 282 -15.87 -1.27 -0.45
N ARG A 283 -15.48 -0.11 -1.02
CA ARG A 283 -14.27 0.03 -1.84
C ARG A 283 -13.03 0.32 -0.98
N PHE A 284 -12.22 -0.69 -0.74
CA PHE A 284 -10.99 -0.57 0.06
C PHE A 284 -9.74 -0.22 -0.75
N VAL A 285 -8.73 0.27 -0.04
CA VAL A 285 -7.31 0.39 -0.45
C VAL A 285 -6.47 -0.44 0.53
N GLY A 286 -5.41 -1.08 0.06
CA GLY A 286 -4.55 -1.99 0.84
C GLY A 286 -4.94 -3.46 0.68
N GLU A 287 -4.45 -4.34 1.57
CA GLU A 287 -4.74 -5.80 1.55
C GLU A 287 -6.24 -6.13 1.33
N LYS A 288 -7.14 -5.35 1.93
CA LYS A 288 -8.60 -5.56 1.80
C LYS A 288 -9.07 -5.47 0.34
N ALA A 289 -8.44 -4.66 -0.50
CA ALA A 289 -8.77 -4.55 -1.93
C ALA A 289 -8.51 -5.87 -2.68
N ALA A 290 -7.46 -6.61 -2.31
CA ALA A 290 -7.17 -7.93 -2.90
C ALA A 290 -8.18 -9.01 -2.45
N ARG A 291 -8.74 -8.88 -1.24
CA ARG A 291 -9.78 -9.79 -0.72
C ARG A 291 -11.18 -9.47 -1.25
N ALA A 292 -11.41 -8.23 -1.70
CA ALA A 292 -12.66 -7.77 -2.30
C ALA A 292 -12.81 -8.08 -3.79
N GLN A 293 -11.77 -8.60 -4.46
CA GLN A 293 -11.92 -9.11 -5.83
C GLN A 293 -12.64 -10.46 -5.83
N PRO A 294 -13.61 -10.70 -6.74
CA PRO A 294 -14.12 -12.04 -6.98
C PRO A 294 -12.98 -12.95 -7.51
N PRO A 295 -12.99 -14.25 -7.18
CA PRO A 295 -11.93 -15.17 -7.60
C PRO A 295 -11.87 -15.24 -9.14
N ARG A 296 -10.73 -14.84 -9.72
CA ARG A 296 -10.57 -14.67 -11.18
C ARG A 296 -10.63 -15.98 -12.00
N ASN A 297 -10.74 -17.14 -11.34
CA ASN A 297 -10.79 -18.46 -11.96
C ASN A 297 -12.21 -19.07 -11.89
N SER A 298 -13.05 -18.76 -12.89
CA SER A 298 -14.29 -19.51 -13.19
C SER A 298 -14.72 -19.34 -14.67
N ALA A 299 -14.41 -18.20 -15.30
CA ALA A 299 -14.80 -17.88 -16.67
C ALA A 299 -14.00 -18.60 -17.78
N ALA A 300 -13.48 -19.81 -17.53
CA ALA A 300 -12.55 -20.50 -18.43
C ALA A 300 -12.78 -22.02 -18.57
N SER A 301 -13.96 -22.56 -18.20
CA SER A 301 -14.38 -23.94 -18.53
C SER A 301 -15.89 -24.12 -18.49
N ALA A 302 -16.62 -23.37 -19.32
CA ALA A 302 -18.07 -23.49 -19.49
C ALA A 302 -18.54 -23.10 -20.91
N ARG A 303 -18.05 -23.80 -21.94
CA ARG A 303 -18.70 -23.81 -23.27
C ARG A 303 -19.54 -25.09 -23.39
N PRO A 304 -20.88 -25.02 -23.49
CA PRO A 304 -21.68 -26.18 -23.85
C PRO A 304 -21.36 -26.57 -25.30
N SER A 305 -20.74 -27.73 -25.49
CA SER A 305 -20.47 -28.27 -26.84
C SER A 305 -21.76 -28.83 -27.44
N ALA A 306 -22.41 -28.05 -28.30
CA ALA A 306 -23.55 -28.54 -29.09
C ALA A 306 -23.08 -29.69 -30.02
N PRO A 307 -23.77 -30.84 -30.04
CA PRO A 307 -23.36 -31.99 -30.86
C PRO A 307 -23.67 -31.73 -32.34
N THR A 308 -22.65 -31.50 -33.16
CA THR A 308 -22.80 -31.39 -34.61
C THR A 308 -22.75 -32.78 -35.27
N SER A 309 -23.70 -33.05 -36.17
CA SER A 309 -23.80 -34.35 -36.84
C SER A 309 -22.70 -34.55 -37.89
N ARG A 310 -22.00 -35.70 -37.83
CA ARG A 310 -21.15 -36.22 -38.92
C ARG A 310 -21.26 -37.74 -39.08
N ARG A 311 -22.39 -38.14 -39.70
CA ARG A 311 -22.54 -39.25 -40.65
C ARG A 311 -21.25 -40.00 -41.04
N THR A 312 -21.23 -41.32 -40.86
CA THR A 312 -20.33 -42.26 -41.55
C THR A 312 -21.11 -43.53 -41.91
N THR A 313 -20.86 -44.13 -43.06
CA THR A 313 -21.39 -45.44 -43.50
C THR A 313 -20.44 -46.56 -42.98
N THR A 314 -20.68 -47.88 -42.99
CA THR A 314 -21.60 -48.84 -43.68
C THR A 314 -21.53 -50.18 -42.88
N THR A 315 -22.31 -51.27 -42.96
CA THR A 315 -23.38 -51.82 -43.86
C THR A 315 -24.16 -52.92 -43.08
N THR A 316 -25.41 -53.28 -43.49
CA THR A 316 -26.14 -54.58 -43.26
C THR A 316 -26.23 -55.16 -41.82
N LEU A 317 -27.39 -55.61 -41.35
CA LEU A 317 -28.14 -56.78 -41.83
C LEU A 317 -29.65 -56.75 -41.44
N VAL A 318 -30.51 -57.17 -42.39
CA VAL A 318 -31.86 -57.81 -42.35
C VAL A 318 -32.83 -57.72 -41.15
N ASP A 319 -34.11 -57.59 -41.54
CA ASP A 319 -35.39 -58.14 -41.00
C ASP A 319 -35.88 -57.68 -39.60
N ASP A 320 -37.18 -57.53 -39.31
CA ASP A 320 -38.41 -57.65 -40.15
C ASP A 320 -39.58 -56.82 -39.56
N GLU A 321 -40.67 -56.65 -40.33
CA GLU A 321 -42.11 -56.39 -39.98
C GLU A 321 -42.51 -55.43 -38.81
N VAL A 322 -43.67 -54.73 -38.77
CA VAL A 322 -44.92 -54.77 -39.57
C VAL A 322 -45.53 -53.35 -39.73
N ASP A 323 -46.52 -53.23 -40.61
CA ASP A 323 -47.52 -52.15 -40.68
C ASP A 323 -48.35 -51.98 -39.38
N GLU A 324 -48.87 -50.78 -39.12
CA GLU A 324 -50.32 -50.53 -39.19
C GLU A 324 -50.65 -49.02 -39.21
N GLN A 325 -51.90 -48.71 -39.57
CA GLN A 325 -52.37 -47.39 -40.03
C GLN A 325 -53.60 -46.93 -39.23
N ASP A 326 -54.10 -45.73 -39.53
CA ASP A 326 -55.35 -45.14 -39.02
C ASP A 326 -55.39 -44.78 -37.51
N GLY A 327 -56.23 -43.86 -37.05
CA GLY A 327 -57.23 -43.08 -37.79
C GLY A 327 -57.60 -41.75 -37.10
N GLU A 328 -58.39 -40.94 -37.80
CA GLU A 328 -58.84 -39.62 -37.34
C GLU A 328 -59.96 -39.71 -36.29
N GLY A 329 -60.08 -38.70 -35.43
CA GLY A 329 -61.11 -38.64 -34.39
C GLY A 329 -61.17 -37.29 -33.68
N GLN A 330 -61.89 -36.33 -34.27
CA GLN A 330 -62.40 -35.17 -33.53
C GLN A 330 -63.76 -35.54 -32.92
N GLU A 331 -64.00 -35.13 -31.68
CA GLU A 331 -65.36 -34.73 -31.27
C GLU A 331 -65.25 -33.70 -30.14
N GLU A 332 -66.19 -32.74 -30.15
CA GLU A 332 -66.27 -31.63 -29.19
C GLU A 332 -67.29 -31.99 -28.08
N GLY A 333 -67.14 -31.39 -26.90
CA GLY A 333 -68.05 -31.59 -25.78
C GLY A 333 -67.94 -30.45 -24.78
N GLU A 334 -68.98 -29.63 -24.70
CA GLU A 334 -69.13 -28.54 -23.74
C GLU A 334 -69.87 -29.04 -22.47
N ASP A 335 -70.46 -28.12 -21.71
CA ASP A 335 -71.30 -28.31 -20.52
C ASP A 335 -70.59 -28.82 -19.22
N GLU A 336 -71.12 -28.58 -18.03
CA GLU A 336 -71.45 -27.32 -17.34
C GLU A 336 -71.63 -27.63 -15.83
N GLU A 337 -71.75 -26.61 -14.97
CA GLU A 337 -72.24 -26.62 -13.57
C GLU A 337 -71.86 -27.75 -12.56
N GLU A 338 -71.04 -27.41 -11.55
CA GLU A 338 -71.49 -27.29 -10.13
C GLU A 338 -70.60 -26.31 -9.33
#